data_AF-A0A7C3HEN1-F1
#
_entry.id   AF-A0A7C3HEN1-F1
#
_cell.length_a   1.000
_cell.length_b   1.000
_cell.length_c   1.000
_cell.angle_alpha   90.00
_cell.angle_beta   90.00
_cell.angle_gamma   90.00
#
_symmetry.space_group_name_H-M   'P 1'
#
loop_
_entity.id
_entity.type
_entity.pdbx_description
1 polymer ?
#
loop_
_entity_poly.entity_id
_entity_poly.type
_entity_poly.pdbx_seq_one_letter_code
_entity_poly.pdbx_strand_id
1 'polypeptide(L)'
;GILLYQTLYLHGFASAPHSESVDDGLVLHDCRITNAVKCLPPQNKPVAAEINNCNAYLRAELESLPAGAVVLALGSIAHKAVVGAFGLRQATHKFGHAAEHPLPGERRLLDSYHCSRYNTQTRRLTEPMFQQVFARARELIDTR
;
A
#
# COMPACT_ATOMS: atom_id res chain seq x y z
N GLY A 1 0.01 10.10 9.15
CA GLY A 1 0.83 9.00 8.60
C GLY A 1 2.31 9.30 8.73
N ILE A 2 2.80 9.64 9.93
CA ILE A 2 4.18 10.13 10.13
C ILE A 2 5.21 9.11 9.62
N LEU A 3 5.14 7.87 10.11
CA LEU A 3 6.06 6.80 9.67
C LEU A 3 5.98 6.56 8.16
N LEU A 4 4.79 6.66 7.55
CA LEU A 4 4.62 6.46 6.11
C LEU A 4 5.36 7.53 5.30
N TYR A 5 5.12 8.81 5.58
CA TYR A 5 5.75 9.91 4.84
C TYR A 5 7.26 9.99 5.07
N GLN A 6 7.72 9.75 6.30
CA GLN A 6 9.16 9.66 6.59
C GLN A 6 9.81 8.54 5.78
N THR A 7 9.18 7.36 5.74
CA THR A 7 9.71 6.22 4.97
C THR A 7 9.67 6.48 3.46
N LEU A 8 8.61 7.09 2.95
CA LEU A 8 8.54 7.51 1.53
C LEU A 8 9.70 8.45 1.18
N TYR A 9 9.94 9.48 2.00
CA TYR A 9 11.05 10.41 1.80
C TYR A 9 12.41 9.72 1.83
N LEU A 10 12.65 8.86 2.83
CA LEU A 10 13.92 8.13 2.98
C LEU A 10 14.24 7.24 1.77
N HIS A 11 13.22 6.73 1.06
CA HIS A 11 13.38 5.89 -0.12
C HIS A 11 13.10 6.62 -1.45
N GLY A 12 13.11 7.96 -1.43
CA GLY A 12 13.02 8.80 -2.61
C GLY A 12 11.64 8.82 -3.28
N PHE A 13 10.58 8.43 -2.58
CA PHE A 13 9.21 8.44 -3.06
C PHE A 13 8.45 9.74 -2.71
N ALA A 14 9.05 10.62 -1.91
CA ALA A 14 8.47 11.92 -1.55
C ALA A 14 9.55 13.00 -1.47
N SER A 15 9.19 14.24 -1.75
CA SER A 15 10.09 15.41 -1.66
C SER A 15 10.38 15.85 -0.22
N ALA A 16 9.51 15.48 0.72
CA ALA A 16 9.62 15.87 2.13
C ALA A 16 9.14 14.75 3.07
N PRO A 17 9.65 14.69 4.32
CA PRO A 17 9.32 13.63 5.28
C PRO A 17 7.96 13.80 5.98
N HIS A 18 7.27 14.92 5.77
CA HIS A 18 6.03 15.27 6.46
C HIS A 18 4.97 15.75 5.48
N SER A 19 3.72 15.40 5.76
CA SER A 19 2.54 16.02 5.16
C SER A 19 1.62 16.52 6.27
N GLU A 20 1.35 17.82 6.27
CA GLU A 20 0.60 18.54 7.29
C GLU A 20 -0.70 19.13 6.75
N SER A 21 -0.71 19.56 5.48
CA SER A 21 -1.87 20.19 4.86
C SER A 21 -1.85 20.00 3.34
N VAL A 22 -2.94 20.36 2.66
CA VAL A 22 -2.99 20.29 1.19
C VAL A 22 -2.01 21.27 0.50
N ASP A 23 -1.59 22.32 1.20
CA ASP A 23 -0.72 23.38 0.69
C ASP A 23 0.73 23.26 1.19
N ASP A 24 1.11 22.12 1.79
CA ASP A 24 2.46 21.91 2.36
C ASP A 24 3.58 21.73 1.31
N GLY A 25 3.22 21.67 0.02
CA GLY A 25 4.17 21.53 -1.08
C GLY A 25 4.80 20.15 -1.22
N LEU A 26 4.34 19.13 -0.49
CA LEU A 26 4.82 17.76 -0.66
C LEU A 26 4.46 17.23 -2.04
N VAL A 27 5.46 16.65 -2.72
CA VAL A 27 5.32 15.99 -4.00
C VAL A 27 5.72 14.52 -3.84
N LEU A 28 4.92 13.63 -4.40
CA LEU A 28 5.27 12.21 -4.49
C LEU A 28 5.99 11.94 -5.82
N HIS A 29 7.04 11.12 -5.75
CA HIS A 29 7.84 10.70 -6.89
C HIS A 29 7.65 9.19 -7.10
N ASP A 30 7.43 8.77 -8.34
CA ASP A 30 7.22 7.36 -8.75
C ASP A 30 6.14 6.60 -7.96
N CYS A 31 5.30 7.30 -7.21
CA CYS A 31 4.29 6.69 -6.36
C CYS A 31 3.05 7.56 -6.22
N ARG A 32 1.97 6.91 -5.81
CA ARG A 32 0.72 7.54 -5.38
C ARG A 32 0.11 6.72 -4.27
N ILE A 33 -0.67 7.37 -3.41
CA ILE A 33 -1.33 6.74 -2.27
C ILE A 33 -2.83 6.67 -2.55
N THR A 34 -3.44 5.53 -2.26
CA THR A 34 -4.90 5.35 -2.34
C THR A 34 -5.39 4.42 -1.23
N ASN A 35 -6.70 4.39 -1.02
CA ASN A 35 -7.36 3.56 -0.02
C ASN A 35 -8.24 2.48 -0.66
N ALA A 36 -8.35 1.33 0.02
CA ALA A 36 -9.25 0.24 -0.36
C ALA A 36 -10.74 0.61 -0.24
N VAL A 37 -11.08 1.48 0.71
CA VAL A 37 -12.38 2.13 0.86
C VAL A 37 -12.22 3.64 0.69
N LYS A 38 -13.16 4.30 0.01
CA LYS A 38 -13.05 5.73 -0.33
C LYS A 38 -13.67 6.66 0.70
N CYS A 39 -14.48 6.12 1.61
CA CYS A 39 -15.10 6.85 2.71
C CYS A 39 -14.49 6.40 4.04
N LEU A 40 -14.43 7.30 5.02
CA LEU A 40 -13.95 7.00 6.38
C LEU A 40 -14.96 6.06 7.08
N PRO A 41 -14.61 4.79 7.37
CA PRO A 41 -15.54 3.88 8.02
C PRO A 41 -15.58 4.13 9.54
N PRO A 42 -16.71 3.82 10.21
CA PRO A 42 -16.78 3.85 11.66
C PRO A 42 -15.63 3.07 12.32
N GLN A 43 -15.05 3.65 13.38
CA GLN A 43 -13.93 3.05 14.13
C GLN A 43 -12.68 2.71 13.29
N ASN A 44 -12.55 3.26 12.07
CA ASN A 44 -11.50 2.90 11.11
C ASN A 44 -11.49 1.40 10.75
N LYS A 45 -12.64 0.73 10.80
CA LYS A 45 -12.78 -0.70 10.51
C LYS A 45 -13.85 -0.91 9.44
N PRO A 46 -13.47 -0.95 8.15
CA PRO A 46 -14.44 -1.17 7.11
C PRO A 46 -15.01 -2.59 7.17
N VAL A 47 -16.30 -2.73 6.86
CA VAL A 47 -16.96 -4.03 6.72
C VAL A 47 -16.83 -4.56 5.29
N ALA A 48 -17.09 -5.86 5.10
CA ALA A 48 -16.98 -6.51 3.79
C ALA A 48 -17.85 -5.82 2.73
N ALA A 49 -19.05 -5.37 3.08
CA ALA A 49 -19.95 -4.66 2.17
C ALA A 49 -19.33 -3.35 1.65
N GLU A 50 -18.69 -2.56 2.53
CA GLU A 50 -18.03 -1.29 2.15
C GLU A 50 -16.82 -1.54 1.25
N ILE A 51 -16.01 -2.56 1.57
CA ILE A 51 -14.86 -2.95 0.74
C ILE A 51 -15.34 -3.39 -0.64
N ASN A 52 -16.35 -4.25 -0.72
CA ASN A 52 -16.89 -4.75 -1.98
C ASN A 52 -17.48 -3.60 -2.83
N ASN A 53 -18.24 -2.70 -2.20
CA ASN A 53 -18.80 -1.54 -2.88
C ASN A 53 -17.71 -0.59 -3.42
N CYS A 54 -16.63 -0.38 -2.66
CA CYS A 54 -15.52 0.45 -3.10
C CYS A 54 -14.57 -0.24 -4.09
N ASN A 55 -14.66 -1.56 -4.26
CA ASN A 55 -13.64 -2.32 -4.99
C ASN A 55 -13.59 -1.99 -6.49
N ALA A 56 -14.72 -1.60 -7.08
CA ALA A 56 -14.76 -1.15 -8.48
C ALA A 56 -13.88 0.10 -8.71
N TYR A 57 -13.87 1.04 -7.76
CA TYR A 57 -13.01 2.23 -7.83
C TYR A 57 -11.53 1.86 -7.68
N LEU A 58 -11.22 0.98 -6.72
CA LEU A 58 -9.85 0.48 -6.57
C LEU A 58 -9.37 -0.26 -7.82
N ARG A 59 -10.22 -1.08 -8.44
CA ARG A 59 -9.92 -1.76 -9.70
C ARG A 59 -9.57 -0.76 -10.80
N ALA A 60 -10.40 0.25 -11.03
CA ALA A 60 -10.13 1.27 -12.04
C ALA A 60 -8.79 2.00 -11.81
N GLU A 61 -8.47 2.31 -10.55
CA GLU A 61 -7.17 2.88 -10.20
C GLU A 61 -6.02 1.90 -10.52
N LEU A 62 -6.13 0.64 -10.13
CA LEU A 62 -5.09 -0.37 -10.37
C LEU A 62 -4.89 -0.71 -11.86
N GLU A 63 -5.95 -0.63 -12.67
CA GLU A 63 -5.91 -0.83 -14.12
C GLU A 63 -5.10 0.27 -14.83
N SER A 64 -5.12 1.50 -14.30
CA SER A 64 -4.32 2.62 -14.84
C SER A 64 -2.83 2.52 -14.53
N LEU A 65 -2.39 1.54 -13.73
CA LEU A 65 -0.98 1.36 -13.43
C LEU A 65 -0.23 0.81 -14.65
N PRO A 66 0.98 1.33 -14.95
CA PRO A 66 1.79 0.81 -16.04
C PRO A 66 2.21 -0.64 -15.78
N ALA A 67 2.62 -1.32 -16.85
CA ALA A 67 3.26 -2.62 -16.73
C ALA A 67 4.44 -2.54 -15.76
N GLY A 68 4.58 -3.55 -14.92
CA GLY A 68 5.61 -3.56 -13.89
C GLY A 68 5.26 -2.84 -12.59
N ALA A 69 4.28 -1.95 -12.51
CA ALA A 69 4.04 -1.21 -11.26
C ALA A 69 3.97 -2.12 -10.00
N VAL A 70 4.54 -1.64 -8.89
CA VAL A 70 4.49 -2.32 -7.60
C VAL A 70 3.34 -1.75 -6.79
N VAL A 71 2.43 -2.63 -6.35
CA VAL A 71 1.33 -2.30 -5.46
C VAL A 71 1.73 -2.70 -4.05
N LEU A 72 2.00 -1.71 -3.19
CA LEU A 72 2.30 -1.96 -1.78
C LEU A 72 1.01 -1.98 -0.96
N ALA A 73 0.62 -3.14 -0.45
CA ALA A 73 -0.54 -3.30 0.42
C ALA A 73 -0.19 -3.13 1.90
N LEU A 74 -0.75 -2.09 2.53
CA LEU A 74 -0.58 -1.82 3.96
C LEU A 74 -1.67 -2.54 4.76
N GLY A 75 -1.40 -3.77 5.17
CA GLY A 75 -2.27 -4.60 5.98
C GLY A 75 -3.19 -5.53 5.18
N SER A 76 -3.75 -6.51 5.88
CA SER A 76 -4.51 -7.61 5.26
C SER A 76 -5.80 -7.17 4.56
N ILE A 77 -6.43 -6.08 5.00
CA ILE A 77 -7.61 -5.51 4.34
C ILE A 77 -7.23 -4.95 2.96
N ALA A 78 -6.16 -4.14 2.88
CA ALA A 78 -5.66 -3.60 1.63
C ALA A 78 -5.24 -4.72 0.67
N HIS A 79 -4.50 -5.70 1.17
CA HIS A 79 -4.11 -6.89 0.41
C HIS A 79 -5.32 -7.60 -0.20
N LYS A 80 -6.32 -7.94 0.62
CA LYS A 80 -7.53 -8.63 0.15
C LYS A 80 -8.26 -7.81 -0.91
N ALA A 81 -8.34 -6.50 -0.73
CA ALA A 81 -8.97 -5.60 -1.67
C ALA A 81 -8.23 -5.56 -3.02
N VAL A 82 -6.90 -5.53 -3.03
CA VAL A 82 -6.08 -5.59 -4.26
C VAL A 82 -6.27 -6.94 -4.97
N VAL A 83 -6.15 -8.05 -4.24
CA VAL A 83 -6.37 -9.40 -4.79
C VAL A 83 -7.78 -9.52 -5.41
N GLY A 84 -8.80 -9.00 -4.72
CA GLY A 84 -10.18 -8.97 -5.23
C GLY A 84 -10.37 -8.06 -6.44
N ALA A 85 -9.68 -6.91 -6.47
CA ALA A 85 -9.76 -5.96 -7.58
C ALA A 85 -9.22 -6.58 -8.88
N PHE A 86 -8.19 -7.42 -8.81
CA PHE A 86 -7.67 -8.20 -9.94
C PHE A 86 -8.43 -9.52 -10.20
N GLY A 87 -9.50 -9.82 -9.45
CA GLY A 87 -10.27 -11.08 -9.61
C GLY A 87 -9.48 -12.34 -9.20
N LEU A 88 -8.44 -12.20 -8.38
CA LEU A 88 -7.56 -13.28 -7.97
C LEU A 88 -8.08 -13.99 -6.71
N ARG A 89 -7.55 -15.19 -6.45
CA ARG A 89 -7.95 -16.01 -5.29
C ARG A 89 -7.11 -15.69 -4.06
N GLN A 90 -7.77 -15.35 -2.96
CA GLN A 90 -7.15 -15.13 -1.64
C GLN A 90 -6.36 -16.35 -1.14
N ALA A 91 -6.79 -17.56 -1.50
CA ALA A 91 -6.12 -18.79 -1.05
C ALA A 91 -4.70 -18.95 -1.63
N THR A 92 -4.45 -18.40 -2.83
CA THR A 92 -3.14 -18.45 -3.52
C THR A 92 -2.33 -17.17 -3.35
N HIS A 93 -2.93 -16.12 -2.79
CA HIS A 93 -2.30 -14.84 -2.46
C HIS A 93 -2.48 -14.64 -0.97
N LYS A 94 -1.65 -15.30 -0.16
CA LYS A 94 -1.76 -15.23 1.29
C LYS A 94 -0.99 -14.02 1.81
N PHE A 95 -1.69 -13.12 2.48
CA PHE A 95 -1.08 -11.99 3.15
C PHE A 95 0.04 -12.40 4.13
N GLY A 96 1.19 -11.74 4.01
CA GLY A 96 2.30 -11.83 4.97
C GLY A 96 3.20 -10.61 4.87
N HIS A 97 3.76 -10.13 5.99
CA HIS A 97 4.68 -8.99 5.90
C HIS A 97 5.90 -9.34 5.03
N ALA A 98 6.26 -8.44 4.11
CA ALA A 98 7.27 -8.62 3.07
C ALA A 98 6.96 -9.74 2.06
N ALA A 99 5.72 -10.25 2.00
CA ALA A 99 5.33 -11.21 0.98
C ALA A 99 5.20 -10.50 -0.39
N GLU A 100 5.66 -11.18 -1.44
CA GLU A 100 5.54 -10.75 -2.82
C GLU A 100 4.61 -11.70 -3.58
N HIS A 101 3.71 -11.14 -4.39
CA HIS A 101 2.85 -11.91 -5.27
C HIS A 101 2.85 -11.34 -6.69
N PRO A 102 2.79 -12.20 -7.73
CA PRO A 102 2.59 -11.72 -9.08
C PRO A 102 1.19 -11.12 -9.25
N LEU A 103 1.09 -10.03 -9.99
CA LEU A 103 -0.16 -9.46 -10.48
C LEU A 103 -0.16 -9.49 -12.02
N PRO A 104 -1.33 -9.44 -12.68
CA PRO A 104 -1.40 -9.36 -14.15
C PRO A 104 -0.57 -8.20 -14.72
N GLY A 105 -0.05 -8.30 -15.95
CA GLY A 105 0.68 -7.20 -16.60
C GLY A 105 2.03 -6.87 -15.95
N GLU A 106 2.76 -7.90 -15.52
CA GLU A 106 4.11 -7.81 -14.91
C GLU A 106 4.18 -6.99 -13.59
N ARG A 107 3.01 -6.59 -13.08
CA ARG A 107 2.87 -5.90 -11.80
C ARG A 107 3.18 -6.86 -10.66
N ARG A 108 3.53 -6.29 -9.52
CA ARG A 108 3.78 -7.06 -8.28
C ARG A 108 2.97 -6.49 -7.13
N LEU A 109 2.44 -7.37 -6.30
CA LEU A 109 1.87 -7.03 -5.00
C LEU A 109 2.96 -7.27 -3.96
N LEU A 110 3.27 -6.25 -3.18
CA LEU A 110 4.17 -6.34 -2.02
C LEU A 110 3.36 -6.05 -0.77
N ASP A 111 3.50 -6.88 0.25
CA ASP A 111 2.71 -6.77 1.46
C ASP A 111 3.51 -6.17 2.61
N SER A 112 2.83 -5.39 3.44
CA SER A 112 3.36 -4.97 4.74
C SER A 112 2.28 -5.03 5.82
N TYR A 113 2.69 -5.19 7.08
CA TYR A 113 1.77 -4.84 8.16
C TYR A 113 1.43 -3.35 8.06
N HIS A 114 0.19 -3.00 8.37
CA HIS A 114 -0.22 -1.60 8.35
C HIS A 114 0.59 -0.80 9.38
N CYS A 115 1.07 0.39 9.01
CA CYS A 115 1.81 1.31 9.89
C CYS A 115 0.89 2.02 10.91
N SER A 116 -0.09 1.31 11.46
CA SER A 116 -1.00 1.83 12.48
C SER A 116 -0.26 2.02 13.79
N ARG A 117 -0.73 2.95 14.62
CA ARG A 117 -0.23 3.15 15.99
C ARG A 117 -0.21 1.84 16.78
N TYR A 118 -1.25 1.02 16.64
CA TYR A 118 -1.31 -0.28 17.31
C TYR A 118 -0.14 -1.20 16.91
N ASN A 119 0.13 -1.36 15.62
CA ASN A 119 1.20 -2.24 15.15
C ASN A 119 2.60 -1.72 15.52
N THR A 120 2.81 -0.40 15.50
CA THR A 120 4.10 0.20 15.84
C THR A 120 4.36 0.16 17.35
N GLN A 121 3.36 0.46 18.18
CA GLN A 121 3.51 0.40 19.65
C GLN A 121 3.67 -1.03 20.18
N THR A 122 2.97 -2.00 19.60
CA THR A 122 3.12 -3.42 19.97
C THR A 122 4.34 -4.09 19.34
N ARG A 123 5.12 -3.35 18.53
CA ARG A 123 6.28 -3.86 17.75
C ARG A 123 5.95 -4.99 16.79
N ARG A 124 4.67 -5.20 16.46
CA ARG A 124 4.26 -6.07 15.35
C ARG A 124 4.83 -5.58 14.02
N LEU A 125 4.99 -4.26 13.89
CA LEU A 125 5.76 -3.63 12.84
C LEU A 125 6.79 -2.70 13.48
N THR A 126 8.06 -2.89 13.17
CA THR A 126 9.13 -1.94 13.54
C THR A 126 9.44 -1.03 12.36
N GLU A 127 10.07 0.11 12.64
CA GLU A 127 10.53 1.02 11.59
C GLU A 127 11.53 0.36 10.63
N PRO A 128 12.56 -0.40 11.08
CA PRO A 128 13.45 -1.11 10.16
C PRO A 128 12.73 -2.12 9.26
N MET A 129 11.76 -2.86 9.80
CA MET A 129 10.92 -3.77 9.01
C MET A 129 10.13 -3.02 7.93
N PHE A 130 9.60 -1.85 8.27
CA PHE A 130 8.85 -1.04 7.33
C PHE A 130 9.74 -0.46 6.23
N GLN A 131 10.90 0.09 6.59
CA GLN A 131 11.91 0.57 5.65
C GLN A 131 12.39 -0.53 4.70
N GLN A 132 12.61 -1.76 5.19
CA GLN A 132 12.97 -2.90 4.34
C GLN A 132 11.96 -3.14 3.21
N VAL A 133 10.67 -3.00 3.48
CA VAL A 133 9.63 -3.15 2.45
C VAL A 133 9.70 -2.03 1.41
N PHE A 134 10.00 -0.79 1.80
CA PHE A 134 10.13 0.32 0.85
C PHE A 134 11.44 0.29 0.05
N ALA A 135 12.54 -0.12 0.69
CA ALA A 135 13.79 -0.44 -0.02
C ALA A 135 13.54 -1.49 -1.09
N ARG A 136 12.83 -2.57 -0.73
CA ARG A 136 12.43 -3.60 -1.68
C ARG A 136 11.56 -3.04 -2.79
N ALA A 137 10.57 -2.21 -2.49
CA ALA A 137 9.73 -1.56 -3.50
C ALA A 137 10.57 -0.75 -4.51
N ARG A 138 11.59 -0.01 -4.04
CA ARG A 138 12.53 0.74 -4.88
C ARG A 138 13.36 -0.18 -5.79
N GLU A 139 13.95 -1.25 -5.24
CA GLU A 139 14.65 -2.25 -6.05
C GLU A 139 13.75 -2.81 -7.16
N LEU A 140 12.50 -3.15 -6.83
CA LEU A 140 11.57 -3.76 -7.78
C LEU A 140 11.17 -2.83 -8.94
N ILE A 141 11.28 -1.52 -8.78
CA ILE A 141 10.98 -0.54 -9.84
C ILE A 141 12.23 -0.10 -10.59
N ASP A 142 13.40 -0.08 -9.94
CA ASP A 142 14.67 0.35 -10.56
C ASP A 142 15.32 -0.76 -11.41
N THR A 143 15.06 -2.04 -11.13
CA THR A 143 15.61 -3.17 -11.93
C THR A 143 14.91 -3.35 -13.28
N ARG A 144 14.47 -2.26 -13.91
CA ARG A 144 13.73 -2.27 -15.17
C ARG A 144 14.40 -1.42 -16.23
#